data_AF-A0A8R7TFW2-F1
#
_entry.id   AF-A0A8R7TFW2-F1
#
_cell.length_a   1.000
_cell.length_b   1.000
_cell.length_c   1.000
_cell.angle_alpha   90.00
_cell.angle_beta   90.00
_cell.angle_gamma   90.00
#
_symmetry.space_group_name_H-M   'P 1'
#
loop_
_entity.id
_entity.type
_entity.pdbx_description
1 polymer ?
#
loop_
_entity_poly.entity_id
_entity_poly.type
_entity_poly.pdbx_seq_one_letter_code
_entity_poly.pdbx_strand_id
1 'polypeptide(L)'
;MPEGKGGAGDVAMALKSVWREAARHKKSGGSGSGDGHRRIWFERDVLLALRHPLLPALHDVLATDAVVGFAIDRCGGDDLNSLRRRQTEKMFSDSVIRDAAKILVASHSTAPDSKLKVFYKKYLSDKLGGVALPD
;
A
#
# COMPACT_ATOMS: atom_id res chain seq x y z
N MET A 1 -2.15 41.01 5.11
CA MET A 1 -2.80 39.98 4.27
C MET A 1 -2.36 40.18 2.84
N PRO A 2 -1.75 39.18 2.21
CA PRO A 2 -1.97 38.96 0.79
C PRO A 2 -2.55 37.55 0.58
N GLU A 3 -3.65 37.51 -0.16
CA GLU A 3 -4.27 36.29 -0.66
C GLU A 3 -3.40 35.71 -1.78
N GLY A 4 -2.92 34.48 -1.59
CA GLY A 4 -2.17 33.71 -2.58
C GLY A 4 -3.11 32.82 -3.38
N LYS A 5 -3.22 33.12 -4.68
CA LYS A 5 -3.94 32.36 -5.71
C LYS A 5 -3.79 30.84 -5.56
N GLY A 6 -4.91 30.13 -5.58
CA GLY A 6 -4.97 28.69 -5.83
C GLY A 6 -4.43 28.38 -7.22
N GLY A 7 -3.17 27.97 -7.30
CA GLY A 7 -2.68 27.16 -8.41
C GLY A 7 -3.04 25.71 -8.12
N ALA A 8 -3.49 24.97 -9.13
CA ALA A 8 -3.53 23.52 -9.06
C ALA A 8 -2.14 23.04 -8.64
N GLY A 9 -2.00 22.68 -7.37
CA GLY A 9 -0.71 22.37 -6.77
C GLY A 9 -0.10 21.23 -7.54
N ASP A 10 1.13 21.41 -8.00
CA ASP A 10 1.93 20.36 -8.61
C ASP A 10 2.04 19.23 -7.56
N VAL A 11 1.18 18.21 -7.69
CA VAL A 11 1.16 17.10 -6.74
C VAL A 11 2.44 16.34 -6.99
N ALA A 12 3.38 16.42 -6.05
CA ALA A 12 4.65 15.72 -6.18
C ALA A 12 4.39 14.22 -6.39
N MET A 13 4.95 13.66 -7.46
CA MET A 13 4.78 12.27 -7.85
C MET A 13 6.00 11.43 -7.50
N ALA A 14 5.77 10.12 -7.35
CA ALA A 14 6.82 9.11 -7.23
C ALA A 14 6.68 8.06 -8.33
N LEU A 15 7.82 7.59 -8.84
CA LEU A 15 7.87 6.49 -9.80
C LEU A 15 8.43 5.24 -9.12
N LYS A 16 7.60 4.21 -8.99
CA LYS A 16 8.06 2.89 -8.57
C LYS A 16 8.40 2.05 -9.80
N SER A 17 9.67 1.70 -9.97
CA SER A 17 10.15 0.91 -11.12
C SER A 17 10.60 -0.49 -10.70
N VAL A 18 10.22 -1.49 -11.49
CA VAL A 18 10.59 -2.90 -11.26
C VAL A 18 11.14 -3.49 -12.56
N TRP A 19 12.37 -3.98 -12.49
CA TRP A 19 12.97 -4.77 -13.57
C TRP A 19 12.32 -6.15 -13.64
N ARG A 20 11.83 -6.53 -14.83
CA ARG A 20 11.12 -7.80 -15.03
C ARG A 20 12.01 -9.00 -14.75
N GLU A 21 13.30 -8.90 -15.05
CA GLU A 21 14.28 -9.94 -14.75
C GLU A 21 14.46 -10.13 -13.24
N ALA A 22 14.67 -9.03 -12.50
CA ALA A 22 14.78 -9.08 -11.04
C ALA A 22 13.53 -9.66 -10.36
N ALA A 23 12.34 -9.38 -10.91
CA ALA A 23 11.08 -9.93 -10.39
C ALA A 23 10.95 -11.46 -10.59
N ARG A 24 11.65 -12.06 -11.57
CA ARG A 24 11.66 -13.52 -11.80
C ARG A 24 12.49 -14.28 -10.78
N HIS A 25 13.54 -13.67 -10.23
CA HIS A 25 14.49 -14.35 -9.34
C HIS A 25 14.07 -14.40 -7.86
N LYS A 26 12.98 -13.72 -7.46
CA LYS A 26 12.49 -13.74 -6.08
C LYS A 26 11.71 -15.04 -5.83
N LYS A 27 12.43 -16.13 -5.54
CA LYS A 27 11.88 -17.47 -5.19
C LYS A 27 10.92 -17.38 -3.99
N SER A 28 9.61 -17.35 -4.23
CA SER A 28 8.67 -18.00 -3.31
C SER A 28 8.69 -19.49 -3.63
N GLY A 29 8.73 -20.36 -2.64
CA GLY A 29 8.85 -21.83 -2.80
C GLY A 29 7.68 -22.48 -3.54
N GLY A 30 7.64 -22.36 -4.86
CA GLY A 30 6.68 -22.99 -5.75
C GLY A 30 7.05 -22.71 -7.22
N SER A 31 7.09 -23.77 -8.03
CA SER A 31 7.43 -23.73 -9.45
C SER A 31 6.51 -22.79 -10.24
N GLY A 32 7.09 -21.78 -10.88
CA GLY A 32 6.34 -20.94 -11.81
C GLY A 32 7.11 -19.72 -12.30
N SER A 33 7.72 -19.83 -13.48
CA SER A 33 8.39 -18.76 -14.25
C SER A 33 7.52 -17.48 -14.46
N GLY A 34 6.21 -17.54 -14.17
CA GLY A 34 5.26 -16.42 -14.29
C GLY A 34 4.86 -15.72 -12.98
N ASP A 35 5.46 -16.04 -11.82
CA ASP A 35 5.09 -15.41 -10.54
C ASP A 35 5.42 -13.90 -10.48
N GLY A 36 6.64 -13.50 -10.84
CA GLY A 36 7.05 -12.08 -10.77
C GLY A 36 6.16 -11.14 -11.61
N HIS A 37 5.76 -11.58 -12.81
CA HIS A 37 4.84 -10.82 -13.66
C HIS A 37 3.45 -10.70 -13.04
N ARG A 38 2.94 -11.79 -12.45
CA ARG A 38 1.65 -11.78 -11.73
C ARG A 38 1.68 -10.85 -10.52
N ARG A 39 2.77 -10.81 -9.77
CA ARG A 39 2.91 -9.91 -8.61
C ARG A 39 2.92 -8.43 -9.00
N ILE A 40 3.62 -8.07 -10.07
CA ILE A 40 3.65 -6.69 -10.57
C ILE A 40 2.23 -6.22 -10.93
N TRP A 41 1.51 -6.99 -11.74
CA TRP A 41 0.15 -6.59 -12.14
C TRP A 41 -0.88 -6.71 -11.02
N PHE A 42 -0.69 -7.65 -10.09
CA PHE A 42 -1.51 -7.71 -8.88
C PHE A 42 -1.40 -6.42 -8.08
N GLU A 43 -0.20 -5.84 -7.94
CA GLU A 43 -0.01 -4.56 -7.27
C GLU A 43 -0.74 -3.43 -7.99
N ARG A 44 -0.65 -3.34 -9.32
CA ARG A 44 -1.44 -2.39 -10.12
C ARG A 44 -2.93 -2.52 -9.80
N ASP A 45 -3.46 -3.75 -9.83
CA ASP A 45 -4.89 -3.99 -9.62
C ASP A 45 -5.33 -3.62 -8.21
N VAL A 46 -4.46 -3.80 -7.22
CA VAL A 46 -4.71 -3.36 -5.84
C VAL A 46 -4.75 -1.84 -5.76
N LEU A 47 -3.79 -1.13 -6.35
CA LEU A 47 -3.77 0.34 -6.34
C LEU A 47 -4.97 0.95 -7.08
N LEU A 48 -5.44 0.32 -8.16
CA LEU A 48 -6.66 0.74 -8.87
C LEU A 48 -7.93 0.51 -8.05
N ALA A 49 -7.99 -0.56 -7.25
CA ALA A 49 -9.15 -0.87 -6.41
C ALA A 49 -9.20 0.01 -5.14
N LEU A 50 -8.04 0.31 -4.55
CA LEU A 50 -7.93 1.01 -3.26
C LEU A 50 -7.83 2.54 -3.44
N ARG A 51 -8.81 3.16 -4.11
CA ARG A 51 -8.88 4.63 -4.24
C ARG A 51 -9.34 5.24 -2.92
N HIS A 52 -8.38 5.58 -2.05
CA HIS A 52 -8.65 6.14 -0.73
C HIS A 52 -7.76 7.37 -0.48
N PRO A 53 -8.26 8.47 0.15
CA PRO A 53 -7.49 9.70 0.38
C PRO A 53 -6.19 9.53 1.18
N LEU A 54 -6.06 8.41 1.90
CA LEU A 54 -4.92 8.10 2.75
C LEU A 54 -3.99 7.03 2.16
N LEU A 55 -4.23 6.62 0.91
CA LEU A 55 -3.37 5.71 0.16
C LEU A 55 -2.89 6.41 -1.13
N PRO A 56 -1.67 6.12 -1.62
CA PRO A 56 -1.21 6.65 -2.89
C PRO A 56 -2.10 6.18 -4.03
N ALA A 57 -2.64 7.11 -4.81
CA ALA A 57 -3.35 6.79 -6.03
C ALA A 57 -2.37 6.35 -7.12
N LEU A 58 -2.77 5.38 -7.93
CA LEU A 58 -2.11 5.08 -9.19
C LEU A 58 -2.63 6.03 -10.27
N HIS A 59 -1.73 6.79 -10.87
CA HIS A 59 -2.04 7.74 -11.93
C HIS A 59 -1.75 7.16 -13.31
N ASP A 60 -0.62 6.45 -13.45
CA ASP A 60 -0.23 5.88 -14.74
C ASP A 60 0.71 4.66 -14.61
N VAL A 61 0.80 3.87 -15.68
CA VAL A 61 1.64 2.68 -15.79
C VAL A 61 2.48 2.72 -17.07
N LEU A 62 3.80 2.71 -16.91
CA LEU A 62 4.74 2.49 -18.00
C LEU A 62 5.14 1.01 -18.02
N ALA A 63 4.92 0.31 -19.13
CA ALA A 63 5.33 -1.08 -19.28
C ALA A 63 6.14 -1.26 -20.55
N THR A 64 7.41 -1.64 -20.39
CA THR A 64 8.32 -2.04 -21.48
C THR A 64 8.67 -3.52 -21.35
N ASP A 65 9.47 -4.06 -22.26
CA ASP A 65 9.95 -5.45 -22.18
C ASP A 65 10.88 -5.70 -20.99
N ALA A 66 11.57 -4.65 -20.51
CA ALA A 66 12.56 -4.77 -19.43
C ALA A 66 12.02 -4.28 -18.08
N VAL A 67 11.17 -3.25 -18.06
CA VAL A 67 10.78 -2.53 -16.84
C VAL A 67 9.27 -2.32 -16.81
N VAL A 68 8.70 -2.37 -15.60
CA VAL A 68 7.37 -1.84 -15.31
C VAL A 68 7.50 -0.72 -14.28
N GLY A 69 6.88 0.43 -14.56
CA GLY A 69 6.87 1.62 -13.72
C GLY A 69 5.45 2.04 -13.35
N PHE A 70 5.24 2.43 -12.10
CA PHE A 70 3.97 2.98 -11.60
C PHE A 70 4.17 4.43 -11.15
N ALA A 71 3.41 5.35 -11.75
CA ALA A 71 3.33 6.73 -11.30
C ALA A 71 2.27 6.82 -10.18
N ILE A 72 2.71 7.15 -8.98
CA ILE A 72 1.87 7.22 -7.78
C ILE A 72 2.09 8.54 -7.02
N ASP A 73 1.17 8.90 -6.13
CA ASP A 73 1.37 10.03 -5.22
C ASP A 73 2.68 9.86 -4.42
N ARG A 74 3.46 10.94 -4.29
CA ARG A 74 4.65 10.93 -3.45
C ARG A 74 4.26 11.03 -1.98
N CYS A 75 4.49 9.96 -1.22
CA CYS A 75 4.51 10.03 0.24
C CYS A 75 5.83 10.64 0.70
N GLY A 76 5.82 11.90 1.15
CA GLY A 76 6.99 12.57 1.71
C GLY A 76 7.33 12.19 3.15
N GLY A 77 6.48 11.39 3.81
CA GLY A 77 6.73 10.88 5.16
C GLY A 77 7.79 9.77 5.17
N ASP A 78 8.56 9.69 6.25
CA ASP A 78 9.44 8.56 6.54
C ASP A 78 8.64 7.25 6.74
N ASP A 79 9.36 6.12 6.68
CA ASP A 79 8.76 4.83 7.03
C ASP A 79 8.31 4.76 8.49
N LEU A 80 7.29 3.93 8.75
CA LEU A 80 6.66 3.81 10.07
C LEU A 80 7.66 3.40 11.16
N ASN A 81 8.71 2.64 10.84
CA ASN A 81 9.70 2.23 11.83
C ASN A 81 10.67 3.38 12.16
N SER A 82 11.04 4.20 11.17
CA SER A 82 11.76 5.45 11.40
C SER A 82 10.95 6.43 12.23
N LEU A 83 9.66 6.59 11.95
CA LEU A 83 8.74 7.40 12.77
C LEU A 83 8.60 6.87 14.20
N ARG A 84 8.45 5.55 14.35
CA ARG A 84 8.32 4.87 15.65
C ARG A 84 9.55 5.09 16.53
N ARG A 85 10.75 5.01 15.95
CA ARG A 85 12.01 5.24 16.68
C ARG A 85 12.15 6.65 17.25
N ARG A 86 11.40 7.62 16.72
CA ARG A 86 11.37 9.01 17.20
C ARG A 86 10.33 9.25 18.32
N GLN A 87 9.42 8.30 18.55
CA GLN A 87 8.42 8.41 19.60
C GLN A 87 9.00 8.04 20.97
N THR A 88 8.43 8.62 22.03
CA THR A 88 8.64 8.17 23.41
C THR A 88 8.28 6.69 23.53
N GLU A 89 9.11 5.90 24.21
CA GLU A 89 8.94 4.43 24.36
C GLU A 89 8.89 3.62 23.05
N LYS A 90 9.16 4.23 21.89
CA LYS A 90 9.01 3.60 20.57
C LYS A 90 7.58 3.11 20.30
N MET A 91 6.59 3.83 20.81
CA MET A 91 5.16 3.56 20.62
C MET A 91 4.43 4.77 20.06
N PHE A 92 3.44 4.53 19.20
CA PHE A 92 2.50 5.58 18.78
C PHE A 92 1.38 5.71 19.81
N SER A 93 0.76 6.88 19.89
CA SER A 93 -0.41 7.08 20.74
C SER A 93 -1.61 6.27 20.24
N ASP A 94 -2.52 5.95 21.15
CA ASP A 94 -3.78 5.25 20.83
C ASP A 94 -4.59 5.95 19.75
N SER A 95 -4.55 7.29 19.68
CA SER A 95 -5.20 8.06 18.63
C SER A 95 -4.65 7.74 17.24
N VAL A 96 -3.32 7.74 17.09
CA VAL A 96 -2.65 7.43 15.81
C VAL A 96 -2.90 5.97 15.41
N ILE A 97 -2.90 5.05 16.39
CA ILE A 97 -3.22 3.64 16.16
C ILE A 97 -4.67 3.49 15.66
N ARG A 98 -5.62 4.20 16.29
CA ARG A 98 -7.04 4.16 15.88
C ARG A 98 -7.25 4.72 14.48
N ASP A 99 -6.58 5.82 14.13
CA ASP A 99 -6.67 6.38 12.78
C ASP A 99 -6.07 5.44 11.72
N ALA A 100 -4.96 4.76 12.02
CA ALA A 100 -4.42 3.71 11.17
C ALA A 100 -5.39 2.52 11.00
N ALA A 101 -6.08 2.12 12.07
CA ALA A 101 -7.09 1.07 12.02
C ALA A 101 -8.29 1.46 11.13
N LYS A 102 -8.75 2.72 11.18
CA LYS A 102 -9.81 3.21 10.28
C LYS A 102 -9.41 3.11 8.81
N ILE A 103 -8.16 3.48 8.47
CA ILE A 103 -7.63 3.34 7.11
C ILE A 103 -7.63 1.87 6.69
N LEU A 104 -7.19 0.97 7.58
CA LEU A 104 -7.19 -0.46 7.32
C LEU A 104 -8.60 -0.94 7.02
N VAL A 105 -9.59 -0.64 7.86
CA VAL A 105 -10.99 -1.03 7.67
C VAL A 105 -11.58 -0.46 6.37
N ALA A 106 -11.33 0.82 6.07
CA ALA A 106 -11.79 1.46 4.83
C ALA A 106 -11.14 0.85 3.57
N SER A 107 -9.87 0.46 3.66
CA SER A 107 -9.18 -0.26 2.58
C SER A 107 -9.77 -1.66 2.39
N HIS A 108 -10.24 -2.28 3.47
CA HIS A 108 -10.92 -3.58 3.38
C HIS A 108 -12.33 -3.42 2.80
N SER A 109 -13.10 -2.39 3.12
CA SER A 109 -14.46 -2.25 2.57
C SER A 109 -14.51 -1.97 1.05
N THR A 110 -13.41 -1.49 0.47
CA THR A 110 -13.28 -1.17 -0.96
C THR A 110 -12.62 -2.28 -1.80
N ALA A 111 -12.04 -3.29 -1.15
CA ALA A 111 -11.37 -4.39 -1.85
C ALA A 111 -12.37 -5.49 -2.28
N PRO A 112 -12.09 -6.22 -3.38
CA PRO A 112 -12.94 -7.34 -3.79
C PRO A 112 -13.01 -8.44 -2.71
N ASP A 113 -14.22 -8.85 -2.35
CA ASP A 113 -14.57 -9.88 -1.36
C ASP A 113 -13.66 -11.12 -1.36
N SER A 114 -13.26 -11.58 -2.54
CA SER A 114 -12.45 -12.79 -2.74
C SER A 114 -11.04 -12.71 -2.16
N LYS A 115 -10.48 -11.50 -2.01
CA LYS A 115 -9.13 -11.29 -1.44
C LYS A 115 -9.17 -11.05 0.07
N LEU A 116 -10.23 -10.42 0.56
CA LEU A 116 -10.45 -10.12 1.97
C LEU A 116 -10.79 -11.35 2.77
N LYS A 117 -11.63 -12.25 2.24
CA LYS A 117 -11.99 -13.51 2.92
C LYS A 117 -10.77 -14.40 3.21
N VAL A 118 -9.80 -14.44 2.30
CA VAL A 118 -8.54 -15.19 2.51
C VAL A 118 -7.66 -14.52 3.56
N PHE A 119 -7.57 -13.19 3.53
CA PHE A 119 -6.81 -12.41 4.50
C PHE A 119 -7.43 -12.53 5.91
N TYR A 120 -8.72 -12.23 6.05
CA TYR A 120 -9.44 -12.32 7.33
C TYR A 120 -9.50 -13.74 7.88
N LYS A 121 -9.70 -14.80 7.08
CA LYS A 121 -9.64 -16.19 7.57
C LYS A 121 -8.31 -16.53 8.23
N LYS A 122 -7.22 -15.86 7.83
CA LYS A 122 -5.90 -16.00 8.44
C LYS A 122 -5.79 -15.27 9.79
N TYR A 123 -6.44 -14.11 9.94
CA TYR A 123 -6.40 -13.29 11.16
C TYR A 123 -7.54 -13.56 12.16
N LEU A 124 -8.63 -14.21 11.73
CA LEU A 124 -9.72 -14.70 12.60
C LEU A 124 -9.46 -16.10 13.16
N SER A 125 -8.34 -16.73 12.79
CA SER A 125 -7.96 -17.98 13.45
C SER A 125 -7.44 -17.67 14.85
N ASP A 126 -8.07 -18.24 15.88
CA ASP A 126 -7.63 -18.14 17.28
C ASP A 126 -6.18 -18.63 17.50
N LYS A 127 -5.60 -19.33 16.53
CA LYS A 127 -4.18 -19.74 16.52
C LYS A 127 -3.21 -18.60 16.14
N LEU A 128 -3.68 -17.48 15.58
CA LEU A 128 -2.84 -16.43 14.98
C LEU A 128 -3.09 -15.01 15.53
N GLY A 129 -3.94 -14.86 16.55
CA GLY A 129 -4.18 -13.59 17.26
C GLY A 129 -5.23 -12.73 16.59
N GLY A 130 -6.46 -12.76 17.11
CA GLY A 130 -7.58 -11.95 16.62
C GLY A 130 -7.39 -10.47 16.92
N VAL A 131 -7.55 -9.62 15.89
CA VAL A 131 -7.62 -8.16 16.04
C VAL A 131 -9.08 -7.77 16.18
N ALA A 132 -9.51 -7.39 17.38
CA ALA A 132 -10.80 -6.74 17.58
C ALA A 132 -10.73 -5.31 17.04
N LEU A 133 -11.72 -4.93 16.22
CA LEU A 133 -11.90 -3.53 15.82
C LEU A 133 -12.54 -2.77 16.98
N PRO A 134 -12.09 -1.55 17.29
CA PRO A 134 -12.72 -0.72 18.31
C PRO A 134 -14.06 -0.16 17.81
N ASP A 135 -15.01 -0.02 18.74
CA ASP A 135 -16.29 0.69 18.56
C ASP A 135 -16.12 2.14 18.08
#